data_AF-A0AAE0J968-F1
#
_entry.id   AF-A0AAE0J968-F1
#
_cell.length_a   1.000
_cell.length_b   1.000
_cell.length_c   1.000
_cell.angle_alpha   90.00
_cell.angle_beta   90.00
_cell.angle_gamma   90.00
#
_symmetry.space_group_name_H-M   'P 1'
#
loop_
_entity.id
_entity.type
_entity.pdbx_description
1 polymer ?
#
loop_
_entity_poly.entity_id
_entity_poly.type
_entity_poly.pdbx_seq_one_letter_code
_entity_poly.pdbx_strand_id
1 'polypeptide(L)'
;MNGRTYHSDSVTDGEYWGPNDDKQNEMLDIFHHAMTICLDGRLYDAPLPKNPENAIDLGTGTGLWAIDFADEFPNCNVIGTDISPIQPS
;
A
#
# COMPACT_ATOMS: atom_id res chain seq x y z
N MET A 1 -6.36 -14.66 -16.11
CA MET A 1 -6.40 -16.16 -16.20
C MET A 1 -7.09 -16.69 -14.95
N ASN A 2 -7.84 -17.80 -15.03
CA ASN A 2 -8.49 -18.46 -13.87
C ASN A 2 -9.41 -17.54 -13.02
N GLY A 3 -10.08 -16.57 -13.64
CA GLY A 3 -10.96 -15.62 -12.94
C GLY A 3 -10.24 -14.53 -12.15
N ARG A 4 -8.91 -14.45 -12.23
CA ARG A 4 -8.11 -13.37 -11.63
C ARG A 4 -7.91 -12.21 -12.62
N THR A 5 -7.90 -10.99 -12.11
CA THR A 5 -7.54 -9.77 -12.87
C THR A 5 -6.12 -9.34 -12.56
N TYR A 6 -5.50 -8.63 -13.50
CA TYR A 6 -4.13 -8.13 -13.44
C TYR A 6 -4.10 -6.72 -14.03
N HIS A 7 -3.08 -5.95 -13.69
CA HIS A 7 -2.77 -4.67 -14.35
C HIS A 7 -2.53 -4.88 -15.84
N SER A 8 -2.74 -3.82 -16.62
CA SER A 8 -2.51 -3.87 -18.07
C SER A 8 -1.02 -4.00 -18.38
N ASP A 9 -0.69 -4.86 -19.35
CA ASP A 9 0.68 -4.99 -19.89
C ASP A 9 1.19 -3.66 -20.45
N SER A 10 0.30 -2.75 -20.87
CA SER A 10 0.67 -1.40 -21.36
C SER A 10 1.23 -0.47 -20.28
N VAL A 11 1.07 -0.82 -19.00
CA VAL A 11 1.54 -0.02 -17.85
C VAL A 11 2.90 -0.53 -17.34
N THR A 12 3.20 -1.81 -17.55
CA THR A 12 4.36 -2.48 -16.93
C THR A 12 5.27 -3.19 -17.94
N ASP A 13 5.04 -3.02 -19.24
CA ASP A 13 5.63 -3.84 -20.31
C ASP A 13 5.51 -5.35 -20.04
N GLY A 14 4.48 -5.76 -19.30
CA GLY A 14 4.21 -7.14 -18.87
C GLY A 14 5.05 -7.65 -17.70
N GLU A 15 5.81 -6.80 -16.99
CA GLU A 15 6.77 -7.24 -15.97
C GLU A 15 6.17 -7.51 -14.58
N TYR A 16 4.98 -7.00 -14.25
CA TYR A 16 4.35 -7.29 -12.96
C TYR A 16 3.48 -8.56 -13.05
N TRP A 17 3.62 -9.45 -12.08
CA TRP A 17 3.02 -10.80 -12.11
C TRP A 17 1.84 -10.95 -11.13
N GLY A 18 1.66 -9.99 -10.21
CA GLY A 18 0.65 -10.05 -9.16
C GLY A 18 -0.77 -9.74 -9.67
N PRO A 19 -1.80 -10.46 -9.19
CA PRO A 19 -3.20 -10.11 -9.48
C PRO A 19 -3.60 -8.79 -8.80
N ASN A 20 -4.71 -8.19 -9.22
CA ASN A 20 -5.24 -6.94 -8.67
C ASN A 20 -6.76 -6.97 -8.44
N ASP A 21 -7.30 -8.17 -8.21
CA ASP A 21 -8.71 -8.39 -7.88
C ASP A 21 -8.99 -8.28 -6.37
N ASP A 22 -10.27 -8.25 -6.00
CA ASP A 22 -10.74 -8.17 -4.61
C ASP A 22 -10.08 -9.22 -3.70
N LYS A 23 -9.85 -10.43 -4.20
CA LYS A 23 -9.18 -11.49 -3.44
C LYS A 23 -7.73 -11.14 -3.12
N GLN A 24 -7.03 -10.46 -4.03
CA GLN A 24 -5.70 -9.93 -3.74
C GLN A 24 -5.79 -8.79 -2.72
N ASN A 25 -6.76 -7.90 -2.87
CA ASN A 25 -6.93 -6.74 -1.99
C ASN A 25 -7.19 -7.18 -0.54
N GLU A 26 -8.09 -8.15 -0.34
CA GLU A 26 -8.32 -8.79 0.97
C GLU A 26 -7.03 -9.38 1.57
N MET A 27 -6.20 -10.00 0.73
CA MET A 27 -4.91 -10.54 1.17
C MET A 27 -3.94 -9.42 1.58
N LEU A 28 -3.88 -8.32 0.84
CA LEU A 28 -3.07 -7.15 1.19
C LEU A 28 -3.51 -6.54 2.52
N ASP A 29 -4.81 -6.44 2.78
CA ASP A 29 -5.33 -5.91 4.04
C ASP A 29 -4.99 -6.81 5.24
N ILE A 30 -5.10 -8.13 5.07
CA ILE A 30 -4.65 -9.11 6.07
C ILE A 30 -3.15 -8.99 6.29
N PHE A 31 -2.37 -8.82 5.21
CA PHE A 31 -0.92 -8.70 5.29
C PHE A 31 -0.52 -7.44 6.05
N HIS A 32 -1.14 -6.29 5.78
CA HIS A 32 -0.96 -5.05 6.54
C HIS A 32 -1.18 -5.27 8.03
N HIS A 33 -2.33 -5.85 8.40
CA HIS A 33 -2.65 -6.14 9.80
C HIS A 33 -1.64 -7.11 10.45
N ALA A 34 -1.25 -8.17 9.75
CA ALA A 34 -0.25 -9.12 10.25
C ALA A 34 1.11 -8.46 10.47
N MET A 35 1.54 -7.59 9.55
CA MET A 35 2.79 -6.83 9.66
C MET A 35 2.75 -5.87 10.86
N THR A 36 1.65 -5.14 11.06
CA THR A 36 1.46 -4.28 12.22
C THR A 36 1.59 -5.07 13.53
N ILE A 37 1.02 -6.29 13.62
CA ILE A 37 1.20 -7.16 14.79
C ILE A 37 2.67 -7.56 14.96
N CYS A 38 3.35 -7.95 13.87
CA CYS A 38 4.76 -8.34 13.92
C CYS A 38 5.68 -7.18 14.36
N LEU A 39 5.25 -5.95 14.16
CA LEU A 39 5.96 -4.71 14.54
C LEU A 39 5.45 -4.11 15.86
N ASP A 40 4.78 -4.90 16.70
CA ASP A 40 4.23 -4.48 18.00
C ASP A 40 3.29 -3.25 17.90
N GLY A 41 2.49 -3.19 16.84
CA GLY A 41 1.57 -2.08 16.58
C GLY A 41 2.17 -0.92 15.80
N ARG A 42 3.45 -0.97 15.39
CA ARG A 42 4.09 0.09 14.60
C ARG A 42 3.87 -0.10 13.10
N LEU A 43 3.82 1.01 12.35
CA LEU A 43 3.76 1.01 10.88
C LEU A 43 5.14 0.95 10.21
N TYR A 44 6.20 1.30 10.94
CA TYR A 44 7.56 1.37 10.45
C TYR A 44 8.56 1.15 11.59
N ASP A 45 9.78 0.72 11.25
CA ASP A 45 10.90 0.58 12.20
C ASP A 45 12.04 1.56 11.90
N ALA A 46 11.92 2.33 10.81
CA ALA A 46 12.90 3.32 10.42
C ALA A 46 13.01 4.46 11.45
N PRO A 47 14.21 5.01 11.71
CA PRO A 47 14.39 6.13 12.62
C PRO A 47 13.94 7.43 11.95
N LEU A 48 12.63 7.69 11.93
CA LEU A 48 12.05 8.90 11.34
C LEU A 48 12.22 10.12 12.26
N PRO A 49 12.28 11.34 11.69
CA PRO A 49 12.15 12.55 12.49
C PRO A 49 10.79 12.57 13.19
N LYS A 50 10.70 13.28 14.33
CA LYS A 50 9.48 13.36 15.14
C LYS A 50 8.26 13.86 14.36
N ASN A 51 8.48 14.75 13.40
CA ASN A 51 7.44 15.34 12.55
C ASN A 51 7.90 15.22 11.08
N PRO A 52 7.65 14.09 10.40
CA PRO A 52 7.89 14.00 8.97
C PRO A 52 6.94 14.93 8.22
N GLU A 53 7.45 15.71 7.27
CA GLU A 53 6.63 16.64 6.48
C GLU A 53 6.09 16.01 5.20
N ASN A 54 6.81 15.04 4.63
CA ASN A 54 6.43 14.38 3.38
C ASN A 54 6.78 12.89 3.45
N ALA A 55 5.88 12.04 2.95
CA ALA A 55 6.09 10.61 2.79
C ALA A 55 5.54 10.13 1.44
N ILE A 56 6.19 9.11 0.87
CA ILE A 56 5.73 8.44 -0.34
C ILE A 56 5.65 6.93 -0.10
N ASP A 57 4.50 6.35 -0.38
CA ASP A 57 4.25 4.92 -0.34
C ASP A 57 4.20 4.37 -1.76
N LEU A 58 5.19 3.56 -2.11
CA LEU A 58 5.40 3.02 -3.44
C LEU A 58 4.91 1.58 -3.50
N GLY A 59 3.96 1.30 -4.41
CA GLY A 59 3.25 0.02 -4.40
C GLY A 59 2.24 -0.02 -3.25
N THR A 60 1.49 1.08 -3.09
CA THR A 60 0.60 1.31 -1.94
C THR A 60 -0.53 0.27 -1.84
N GLY A 61 -0.79 -0.49 -2.91
CA GLY A 61 -1.81 -1.53 -2.91
C GLY A 61 -3.19 -0.94 -2.59
N THR A 62 -3.81 -1.40 -1.50
CA THR A 62 -5.11 -0.88 -1.03
C THR A 62 -5.02 0.51 -0.41
N GLY A 63 -3.82 0.98 -0.07
CA GLY A 63 -3.58 2.31 0.50
C GLY A 63 -3.58 2.35 2.04
N LEU A 64 -3.83 1.23 2.72
CA LEU A 64 -3.98 1.21 4.18
C LEU A 64 -2.76 1.75 4.92
N TRP A 65 -1.54 1.39 4.50
CA TRP A 65 -0.33 1.91 5.13
C TRP A 65 -0.23 3.43 5.01
N ALA A 66 -0.49 3.97 3.82
CA ALA A 66 -0.46 5.41 3.58
C ALA A 66 -1.52 6.16 4.40
N ILE A 67 -2.73 5.61 4.52
CA ILE A 67 -3.81 6.17 5.33
C ILE A 67 -3.44 6.17 6.81
N ASP A 68 -3.03 5.02 7.35
CA ASP A 68 -2.68 4.91 8.76
C ASP A 68 -1.47 5.81 9.12
N PHE A 69 -0.50 5.93 8.21
CA PHE A 69 0.64 6.82 8.40
C PHE A 69 0.23 8.30 8.38
N ALA A 70 -0.72 8.69 7.52
CA ALA A 70 -1.27 10.04 7.49
C ALA A 70 -2.07 10.36 8.77
N ASP A 71 -2.79 9.37 9.31
CA ASP A 71 -3.51 9.49 10.58
C ASP A 71 -2.55 9.62 11.78
N GLU A 72 -1.44 8.89 11.79
CA GLU A 72 -0.38 9.01 12.81
C GLU A 72 0.34 10.37 12.74
N PHE A 73 0.57 10.89 11.53
CA PHE A 73 1.25 12.16 11.27
C PHE A 73 0.37 13.13 10.48
N PRO A 74 -0.60 13.81 11.11
CA PRO A 74 -1.60 14.63 10.41
C PRO A 74 -1.04 15.87 9.69
N ASN A 75 0.22 16.24 9.97
CA ASN A 75 0.93 17.32 9.28
C ASN A 75 1.83 16.82 8.14
N CYS A 76 1.93 15.50 7.96
CA CYS A 76 2.69 14.89 6.88
C CYS A 76 1.86 14.85 5.61
N ASN A 77 2.40 15.33 4.50
CA ASN A 77 1.84 15.12 3.19
C ASN A 77 2.23 13.72 2.69
N VAL A 78 1.27 12.80 2.68
CA VAL A 78 1.47 11.40 2.27
C VAL A 78 0.95 11.17 0.86
N ILE A 79 1.80 10.63 -0.02
CA ILE A 79 1.44 10.28 -1.39
C ILE A 79 1.54 8.75 -1.54
N GLY A 80 0.41 8.09 -1.77
CA GLY A 80 0.37 6.69 -2.18
C GLY A 80 0.31 6.56 -3.70
N THR A 81 1.08 5.65 -4.27
CA THR A 81 1.01 5.34 -5.71
C THR A 81 1.17 3.85 -5.95
N ASP A 82 0.38 3.34 -6.89
CA ASP A 82 0.42 1.96 -7.35
C ASP A 82 0.19 1.92 -8.87
N ILE A 83 0.69 0.86 -9.51
CA ILE A 83 0.44 0.60 -10.93
C ILE A 83 -1.00 0.16 -11.20
N SER A 84 -1.67 -0.40 -10.18
CA SER A 84 -3.07 -0.82 -10.24
C SER A 84 -3.99 0.23 -9.64
N PRO A 85 -5.00 0.73 -10.39
CA PRO A 85 -5.95 1.72 -9.89
C PRO A 85 -7.05 1.02 -9.06
N ILE A 86 -6.69 0.51 -7.89
CA ILE A 86 -7.56 -0.27 -6.99
C ILE A 86 -7.93 0.49 -5.70
N GLN A 87 -7.43 1.70 -5.54
CA GLN A 87 -7.55 2.49 -4.32
C GLN A 87 -8.97 3.08 -4.22
N PRO A 88 -9.47 3.36 -3.00
CA PRO A 88 -10.76 4.00 -2.80
C PRO A 88 -10.81 5.38 -3.50
N SER A 89 -11.98 5.74 -4.05
CA SER A 89 -12.24 7.08 -4.63
C SER A 89 -12.68 8.10 -3.59
#